data_AF-A0A3G9CTG7-F1
#
_entry.id   AF-A0A3G9CTG7-F1
#
_cell.length_a   1.000
_cell.length_b   1.000
_cell.length_c   1.000
_cell.angle_alpha   90.00
_cell.angle_beta   90.00
_cell.angle_gamma   90.00
#
_symmetry.space_group_name_H-M   'P 1'
#
loop_
_entity.id
_entity.type
_entity.pdbx_description
1 polymer ?
#
loop_
_entity_poly.entity_id
_entity_poly.type
_entity_poly.pdbx_seq_one_letter_code
_entity_poly.pdbx_strand_id
1 'polypeptide(L)' 'MQIEGYREDIYRLRIGSYRAFYTVDFEKKQIIVFDILTSEQAHKKYGRL' A
#
# COMPACT_ATOMS: atom_id res chain seq x y z
N MET A 1 -14.73 -14.07 -4.64
CA MET A 1 -13.83 -14.47 -5.74
C MET A 1 -12.41 -14.21 -5.25
N GLN A 2 -11.75 -15.23 -4.71
CA GLN A 2 -10.33 -15.18 -4.34
C GLN A 2 -9.56 -15.83 -5.49
N ILE A 3 -8.68 -15.05 -6.12
CA ILE A 3 -7.83 -15.52 -7.21
C ILE A 3 -6.54 -16.04 -6.55
N GLU A 4 -6.42 -17.37 -6.46
CA GLU A 4 -5.22 -18.07 -6.04
C GLU A 4 -4.08 -17.74 -7.03
N GLY A 5 -3.20 -16.80 -6.66
CA GLY A 5 -2.03 -16.43 -7.47
C GLY A 5 -1.69 -14.94 -7.47
N TYR A 6 -2.61 -14.06 -7.06
CA TYR A 6 -2.30 -12.65 -6.88
C TYR A 6 -1.64 -12.47 -5.52
N ARG A 7 -0.30 -12.50 -5.48
CA ARG A 7 0.40 -11.86 -4.37
C ARG A 7 0.00 -10.39 -4.44
N GLU A 8 -0.86 -9.94 -3.53
CA GLU A 8 -1.06 -8.52 -3.27
C GLU A 8 0.26 -7.98 -2.75
N ASP A 9 1.21 -7.73 -3.65
CA ASP A 9 2.47 -7.08 -3.33
C ASP A 9 2.13 -5.65 -2.95
N ILE A 10 1.97 -5.42 -1.65
CA ILE A 10 1.76 -4.09 -1.09
C ILE A 10 3.09 -3.36 -1.15
N TYR A 11 3.18 -2.39 -2.04
CA TYR A 11 4.32 -1.50 -2.15
C TYR A 11 4.12 -0.28 -1.25
N ARG A 12 5.24 0.28 -0.80
CA ARG A 12 5.25 1.44 0.10
C ARG A 12 6.21 2.49 -0.43
N LEU A 13 5.68 3.63 -0.83
CA LEU A 13 6.45 4.80 -1.27
C LEU A 13 6.60 5.79 -0.11
N ARG A 14 7.82 6.29 0.10
CA ARG A 14 8.08 7.39 1.04
C ARG A 14 8.13 8.71 0.28
N ILE A 15 7.29 9.66 0.69
CA ILE A 15 7.24 11.01 0.13
C ILE A 15 7.39 11.99 1.30
N GLY A 16 8.63 12.40 1.60
CA GLY A 16 8.93 13.18 2.80
C GLY A 16 8.49 12.47 4.08
N SER A 17 7.55 13.07 4.80
CA SER A 17 6.94 12.54 6.03
C SER A 17 5.74 11.61 5.79
N TYR A 18 5.27 11.51 4.55
CA TYR A 18 4.14 10.69 4.15
C TYR A 18 4.60 9.31 3.64
N ARG A 19 3.71 8.34 3.81
CA ARG A 19 3.81 6.95 3.39
C ARG A 19 2.58 6.64 2.57
N ALA A 20 2.76 6.38 1.28
CA ALA A 20 1.69 5.92 0.40
C ALA A 20 1.81 4.40 0.24
N PHE A 21 0.71 3.70 0.48
CA PHE A 21 0.56 2.27 0.25
C PHE A 21 -0.22 2.06 -1.04
N TYR A 22 0.37 1.29 -1.93
CA TYR A 22 -0.19 1.07 -3.25
C TYR A 22 0.07 -0.34 -3.73
N THR A 23 -0.77 -0.78 -4.66
CA THR A 23 -0.56 -1.98 -5.47
C THR A 23 -0.53 -1.60 -6.94
N VAL A 24 0.00 -2.48 -7.78
CA VAL A 24 0.10 -2.29 -9.22
C VAL A 24 -0.75 -3.34 -9.92
N ASP A 25 -1.82 -2.89 -10.57
CA ASP A 25 -2.58 -3.71 -11.51
C ASP A 25 -1.85 -3.65 -12.86
N PHE A 26 -0.99 -4.64 -13.11
CA PHE A 26 -0.20 -4.72 -14.35
C PHE A 26 -1.06 -5.01 -15.58
N GLU A 27 -2.20 -5.68 -15.43
CA GLU A 27 -3.13 -5.96 -16.53
C GLU A 27 -3.79 -4.66 -17.02
N LYS A 28 -4.27 -3.84 -16.07
CA LYS A 28 -4.90 -2.55 -16.36
C LYS A 28 -3.92 -1.40 -16.49
N LYS A 29 -2.63 -1.62 -16.20
CA LYS A 29 -1.56 -0.61 -16.15
C LYS A 29 -1.92 0.53 -15.20
N GLN A 30 -2.40 0.19 -14.01
CA GLN A 30 -2.87 1.15 -13.01
C GLN A 30 -2.14 1.00 -11.68
N ILE A 31 -1.90 2.13 -11.03
CA ILE A 31 -1.42 2.17 -9.65
C ILE A 31 -2.63 2.48 -8.77
N ILE A 32 -2.94 1.60 -7.84
CA ILE A 32 -4.07 1.76 -6.93
C ILE A 32 -3.49 2.15 -5.57
N VAL A 33 -3.64 3.42 -5.21
CA VAL A 33 -3.28 3.94 -3.89
C VAL A 33 -4.48 3.77 -2.96
N PHE A 34 -4.34 2.98 -1.91
CA PHE A 34 -5.43 2.68 -0.99
C PHE A 34 -5.22 3.27 0.41
N ASP A 35 -4.00 3.70 0.75
CA ASP A 35 -3.75 4.41 2.00
C ASP A 35 -2.62 5.44 1.86
N ILE A 36 -2.82 6.61 2.47
CA ILE A 36 -1.79 7.66 2.57
C ILE A 36 -1.78 8.13 4.03
N LEU A 37 -0.67 7.84 4.70
CA LEU A 37 -0.52 8.11 6.13
C LEU A 37 0.76 8.90 6.37
N THR A 38 0.78 9.74 7.40
CA THR A 38 2.05 10.21 7.94
C THR A 38 2.80 9.05 8.62
N SER A 39 4.11 9.21 8.82
CA SER A 39 4.91 8.19 9.51
C SER A 39 4.40 7.92 10.94
N GLU A 40 3.90 8.94 11.64
CA GLU A 40 3.27 8.79 12.96
C GLU A 40 1.95 8.02 12.89
N GLN A 41 1.10 8.33 11.90
CA GLN A 41 -0.17 7.63 11.69
C GLN A 41 0.05 6.17 11.30
N ALA A 42 1.05 5.86 10.47
CA ALA A 42 1.40 4.50 10.09
C ALA A 42 1.87 3.68 11.30
N HIS A 43 2.70 4.26 12.19
CA HIS A 43 3.08 3.60 13.44
C HIS A 43 1.90 3.37 14.37
N LYS A 44 0.94 4.30 14.45
CA LYS A 44 -0.26 4.13 15.28
C LYS A 44 -1.23 3.07 14.73
N LYS A 45 -1.35 2.98 13.40
CA LYS A 45 -2.29 2.10 12.71
C LYS A 45 -1.75 0.67 12.54
N TYR A 46 -0.45 0.51 12.31
CA TYR A 46 0.18 -0.78 12.01
C TYR A 46 1.27 -1.21 13.00
N GLY A 47 1.68 -0.36 13.95
CA GLY A 47 2.68 -0.71 14.98
C GLY A 47 2.19 -1.67 16.07
N ARG A 48 1.06 -2.35 15.83
CA ARG A 48 0.49 -3.40 16.68
C ARG A 48 0.48 -4.78 16.02
N LEU A 49 1.07 -4.90 14.83
CA LEU A 49 1.36 -6.20 14.20
C LEU A 49 2.81 -6.61 14.49
#